data_AF-A0A174Z4P4-F1
#
_entry.id   AF-A0A174Z4P4-F1
#
_cell.length_a   1.000
_cell.length_b   1.000
_cell.length_c   1.000
_cell.angle_alpha   90.00
_cell.angle_beta   90.00
_cell.angle_gamma   90.00
#
_symmetry.space_group_name_H-M   'P 1'
#
loop_
_entity.id
_entity.type
_entity.pdbx_description
1 polymer ?
#
loop_
_entity_poly.entity_id
_entity_poly.type
_entity_poly.pdbx_seq_one_letter_code
_entity_poly.pdbx_strand_id
1 'polypeptide(L)' 'MSFETAMKRLDEISVQMEQPDITLDNSMKCYKEAVELIAFCRKYIDEAKLMVQKLEEV' A
#
# COMPACT_ATOMS: atom_id res chain seq x y z
N MET A 1 -2.39 -5.75 10.10
CA MET A 1 -2.46 -4.41 9.46
C MET A 1 -3.78 -4.33 8.69
N SER A 2 -4.51 -3.21 8.75
CA SER A 2 -5.73 -3.01 7.96
C SER A 2 -5.39 -2.33 6.62
N PHE A 3 -6.33 -2.34 5.67
CA PHE A 3 -6.19 -1.64 4.39
C PHE A 3 -5.99 -0.12 4.61
N GLU A 4 -6.78 0.49 5.48
CA GLU A 4 -6.73 1.92 5.80
C GLU A 4 -5.39 2.29 6.44
N THR A 5 -4.86 1.42 7.28
CA THR A 5 -3.54 1.61 7.89
C THR A 5 -2.43 1.57 6.85
N ALA A 6 -2.50 0.62 5.91
CA ALA A 6 -1.54 0.48 4.82
C ALA A 6 -1.58 1.69 3.87
N MET A 7 -2.79 2.16 3.54
CA MET A 7 -3.00 3.36 2.72
C MET A 7 -2.46 4.61 3.41
N LYS A 8 -2.75 4.80 4.70
CA LYS A 8 -2.20 5.92 5.46
C LYS A 8 -0.67 5.91 5.45
N ARG A 9 -0.06 4.72 5.57
CA ARG A 9 1.40 4.59 5.53
C ARG A 9 1.96 4.93 4.15
N LEU A 10 1.27 4.54 3.07
CA LEU A 10 1.64 4.95 1.70
C LEU A 10 1.60 6.46 1.51
N ASP A 11 0.60 7.15 2.06
CA ASP A 11 0.52 8.62 2.01
C ASP A 11 1.70 9.26 2.75
N GLU A 12 2.04 8.76 3.94
CA GLU A 12 3.22 9.20 4.69
C GLU A 12 4.52 8.98 3.91
N ILE A 13 4.67 7.83 3.25
CA ILE A 13 5.82 7.54 2.39
C ILE A 13 5.90 8.53 1.23
N SER A 14 4.77 8.85 0.58
CA SER A 14 4.73 9.84 -0.50
C SER A 14 5.25 11.20 -0.03
N VAL A 15 4.78 11.68 1.12
CA VAL A 15 5.24 12.94 1.73
C VAL A 15 6.73 12.89 2.09
N GLN A 16 7.24 11.75 2.54
CA GLN A 16 8.67 11.56 2.83
C GLN A 16 9.51 11.59 1.55
N MET A 17 9.05 10.96 0.47
CA MET A 17 9.75 10.92 -0.82
C MET A 17 9.79 12.28 -1.53
N GLU A 18 8.83 13.16 -1.24
CA GLU A 18 8.80 14.54 -1.74
C GLU A 18 9.74 15.50 -0.99
N GLN A 19 10.35 15.08 0.13
CA GLN A 19 11.27 15.93 0.87
C GLN A 19 12.52 16.26 0.03
N PRO A 20 12.91 17.53 -0.08
CA PRO A 20 14.01 17.96 -0.95
C PRO A 20 15.39 17.48 -0.48
N ASP A 21 15.53 17.07 0.79
CA ASP A 21 16.75 16.59 1.43
C ASP A 21 16.77 15.06 1.64
N ILE A 22 15.83 14.33 1.02
CA ILE A 22 15.83 12.87 1.12
C ILE A 22 17.12 12.27 0.53
N THR A 23 17.78 11.42 1.32
CA THR A 23 18.98 10.71 0.87
C THR A 23 18.60 9.52 -0.02
N LEU A 24 19.53 9.08 -0.88
CA LEU A 24 19.33 7.90 -1.73
C LEU A 24 19.01 6.64 -0.91
N ASP A 25 19.64 6.45 0.26
CA ASP A 25 19.36 5.30 1.13
C ASP A 25 17.93 5.35 1.68
N ASN A 26 17.46 6.53 2.11
CA ASN A 26 16.12 6.71 2.61
C ASN A 26 15.07 6.57 1.49
N SER A 27 15.34 7.07 0.29
CA SER A 27 14.42 6.91 -0.84
C SER A 27 14.29 5.44 -1.27
N MET A 28 15.37 4.67 -1.22
CA MET A 28 15.35 3.22 -1.47
C MET A 28 14.55 2.45 -0.41
N LYS A 29 14.67 2.82 0.87
CA LYS A 29 13.86 2.24 1.95
C LYS A 29 12.37 2.55 1.79
N CYS A 30 12.04 3.82 1.54
CA CYS A 30 10.67 4.27 1.26
C CYS A 30 10.06 3.51 0.08
N TYR A 31 10.81 3.39 -1.01
CA TYR A 31 10.36 2.67 -2.20
C TYR A 31 10.08 1.20 -1.92
N LYS A 32 11.01 0.50 -1.23
CA LYS A 32 10.83 -0.90 -0.86
C LYS A 32 9.58 -1.10 0.00
N GLU A 33 9.41 -0.27 1.02
CA GLU A 33 8.23 -0.33 1.89
C GLU A 33 6.94 -0.08 1.08
N ALA A 34 6.94 0.92 0.19
CA ALA A 34 5.79 1.23 -0.65
C ALA A 34 5.40 0.05 -1.55
N VAL A 35 6.37 -0.65 -2.16
CA VAL A 35 6.09 -1.84 -3.00
C VAL A 35 5.42 -2.94 -2.18
N GLU A 36 5.90 -3.21 -0.97
CA GLU A 36 5.32 -4.23 -0.08
C GLU A 36 3.89 -3.85 0.34
N LEU A 37 3.65 -2.59 0.69
CA LEU A 37 2.32 -2.08 1.07
C LEU A 37 1.34 -2.10 -0.11
N ILE A 38 1.78 -1.72 -1.31
CA ILE A 38 0.94 -1.78 -2.52
C ILE A 38 0.54 -3.23 -2.82
N ALA A 39 1.46 -4.18 -2.69
CA ALA A 39 1.16 -5.59 -2.88
C ALA A 39 0.13 -6.10 -1.85
N PHE A 40 0.28 -5.69 -0.58
CA PHE A 40 -0.70 -5.97 0.46
C PHE A 40 -2.10 -5.41 0.13
N CYS A 41 -2.19 -4.14 -0.24
CA CYS A 41 -3.45 -3.47 -0.57
C CYS A 41 -4.15 -4.14 -1.77
N ARG A 42 -3.40 -4.51 -2.81
CA ARG A 42 -3.94 -5.23 -3.97
C ARG A 42 -4.54 -6.57 -3.57
N LYS A 43 -3.79 -7.36 -2.79
CA LYS A 43 -4.27 -8.65 -2.30
C LYS A 43 -5.56 -8.52 -1.49
N TYR A 44 -5.63 -7.51 -0.61
CA TYR A 44 -6.82 -7.25 0.19
C TYR A 44 -8.06 -6.93 -0.67
N ILE A 45 -7.89 -6.11 -1.71
CA ILE A 45 -8.95 -5.77 -2.66
C ILE A 45 -9.38 -7.00 -3.47
N ASP A 46 -8.44 -7.83 -3.91
CA ASP A 46 -8.75 -9.03 -4.69
C ASP A 46 -9.55 -10.05 -3.86
N GLU A 47 -9.19 -10.23 -2.59
CA GLU A 47 -9.95 -11.06 -1.65
C GLU A 47 -11.37 -10.51 -1.42
N ALA A 48 -11.51 -9.19 -1.27
CA ALA A 48 -12.81 -8.55 -1.12
C ALA A 48 -13.69 -8.74 -2.38
N LYS A 49 -13.12 -8.55 -3.58
CA LYS A 49 -13.82 -8.79 -4.85
C LYS A 49 -14.28 -10.24 -4.97
N LEU A 50 -13.43 -11.21 -4.61
CA LEU A 50 -13.78 -12.62 -4.65
C LEU A 50 -14.95 -12.95 -3.71
N MET A 51 -14.99 -12.33 -2.51
CA MET A 51 -16.12 -12.49 -1.60
C MET A 51 -17.41 -11.93 -2.19
N VAL A 52 -17.37 -10.75 -2.81
CA VAL A 52 -18.54 -10.16 -3.47
C VAL A 52 -19.04 -11.05 -4.60
N GLN A 53 -18.15 -11.51 -5.49
CA GLN A 53 -18.52 -12.40 -6.59
C GLN A 53 -19.22 -13.68 -6.11
N LYS A 54 -18.70 -14.31 -5.04
CA LYS A 54 -19.32 -15.50 -4.45
C LYS A 54 -20.71 -15.25 -3.87
N LEU A 55 -20.98 -14.04 -3.39
CA LEU A 55 -22.31 -13.66 -2.87
C LEU A 55 -23.29 -13.35 -4.00
N GLU A 56 -22.82 -12.83 -5.13
CA GLU A 56 -23.65 -12.56 -6.31
C GLU A 56 -24.05 -13.83 -7.08
N GLU A 57 -23.30 -14.93 -6.92
CA GLU A 57 -23.59 -16.24 -7.52
C GLU A 57 -24.60 -17.09 -6.72
N VAL A 58 -25.09 -16.60 -5.57
CA VAL A 58 -26.09 -17.27 -4.70
C VAL A 58 -27.51 -16.78 -5.00
#